data_AF-A0A8T3YZR0-F1
#
_entry.id   AF-A0A8T3YZR0-F1
#
_cell.length_a   1.000
_cell.length_b   1.000
_cell.length_c   1.000
_cell.angle_alpha   90.00
_cell.angle_beta   90.00
_cell.angle_gamma   90.00
#
_symmetry.space_group_name_H-M   'P 1'
#
loop_
_entity.id
_entity.type
_entity.pdbx_description
1 polymer ?
#
loop_
_entity_poly.entity_id
_entity_poly.type
_entity_poly.pdbx_seq_one_letter_code
_entity_poly.pdbx_strand_id
1 'polypeptide(L)'
;RHHRKDNVILVWIIAMILLSNAYWFGVNVISYRVLIYLLIPLSILGGYGIHITCHQLKKYKHFSSKNVRTTFLVAILILSMLSAVLTVNDPDIAVFSAKNEFGSVQIAPPSDSEVDLANWFQENGNTSRSLVISNQFTGMFLASKAGMPMNYGFEFYSIKNYPNMTVSKVEEEGVGYLVYDKNLVFPSEDKWIYIRSVNSEFFPLYYFSQNITTHFDDIKPDYATKVYENEDFIVCKVDY
;
A
#
# COMPACT_ATOMS: atom_id res chain seq x y z
N ARG A 1 -40.43 15.04 -8.17
CA ARG A 1 -39.69 13.79 -7.87
C ARG A 1 -38.27 13.79 -8.43
N HIS A 2 -38.01 14.35 -9.63
CA HIS A 2 -36.65 14.53 -10.19
C HIS A 2 -35.74 15.43 -9.34
N HIS A 3 -36.19 16.63 -8.96
CA HIS A 3 -35.41 17.57 -8.12
C HIS A 3 -34.85 16.98 -6.82
N ARG A 4 -35.57 16.07 -6.14
CA ARG A 4 -35.06 15.41 -4.92
C ARG A 4 -33.92 14.44 -5.22
N LYS A 5 -33.96 13.74 -6.35
CA LYS A 5 -32.90 12.79 -6.74
C LYS A 5 -31.63 13.54 -7.15
N ASP A 6 -31.78 14.63 -7.90
CA ASP A 6 -30.66 15.45 -8.36
C ASP A 6 -29.95 16.13 -7.17
N ASN A 7 -30.73 16.63 -6.20
CA ASN A 7 -30.18 17.17 -4.96
C ASN A 7 -29.42 16.12 -4.14
N VAL A 8 -29.88 14.86 -4.10
CA VAL A 8 -29.18 13.78 -3.41
C VAL A 8 -27.83 13.48 -4.06
N ILE A 9 -27.77 13.40 -5.40
CA ILE A 9 -26.52 13.17 -6.13
C ILE A 9 -25.54 14.33 -5.90
N LEU A 10 -26.02 15.58 -5.93
CA LEU A 10 -25.18 16.76 -5.72
C LEU A 10 -24.65 16.83 -4.28
N VAL A 11 -25.50 16.59 -3.28
CA VAL A 11 -25.09 16.51 -1.88
C VAL A 11 -24.09 15.37 -1.66
N TRP A 12 -24.31 14.23 -2.30
CA TRP A 12 -23.39 13.09 -2.22
C TRP A 12 -22.00 13.43 -2.77
N ILE A 13 -21.92 14.09 -3.92
CA ILE A 13 -20.64 14.52 -4.50
C ILE A 13 -19.92 15.51 -3.59
N ILE A 14 -20.64 16.54 -3.11
CA ILE A 14 -20.05 17.54 -2.21
C ILE A 14 -19.54 16.87 -0.93
N ALA A 15 -20.35 15.99 -0.32
CA ALA A 15 -19.96 15.27 0.88
C ALA A 15 -18.71 14.41 0.65
N MET A 16 -18.63 13.70 -0.48
CA MET A 16 -17.47 12.87 -0.80
C MET A 16 -16.22 13.67 -1.14
N ILE A 17 -16.34 14.83 -1.79
CA ILE A 17 -15.20 15.75 -2.01
C ILE A 17 -14.69 16.29 -0.68
N LEU A 18 -15.58 16.71 0.22
CA LEU A 18 -15.22 17.17 1.56
C LEU A 18 -14.53 16.05 2.35
N LEU A 19 -15.04 14.84 2.28
CA LEU A 19 -14.46 13.67 2.95
C LEU A 19 -13.08 13.31 2.36
N SER A 20 -12.92 13.37 1.04
CA SER A 20 -11.64 13.11 0.35
C SER A 20 -10.55 14.12 0.74
N ASN A 21 -10.95 15.33 1.13
CA ASN A 21 -10.05 16.42 1.57
C ASN A 21 -10.02 16.62 3.09
N ALA A 22 -10.68 15.75 3.87
CA ALA A 22 -10.73 15.87 5.33
C ALA A 22 -9.34 15.77 5.99
N TYR A 23 -8.35 15.22 5.28
CA TYR A 23 -6.95 15.22 5.68
C TYR A 23 -6.38 16.63 5.88
N TRP A 24 -6.89 17.66 5.19
CA TRP A 24 -6.49 19.06 5.43
C TRP A 24 -6.89 19.56 6.82
N PHE A 25 -7.89 18.93 7.44
CA PHE A 25 -8.39 19.27 8.78
C PHE A 25 -7.86 18.31 9.86
N GLY A 26 -6.82 17.53 9.56
CA GLY A 26 -6.19 16.60 10.51
C GLY A 26 -6.95 15.28 10.70
N VAL A 27 -7.98 15.00 9.89
CA VAL A 27 -8.67 13.70 9.92
C VAL A 27 -7.98 12.78 8.92
N ASN A 28 -7.33 11.72 9.42
CA ASN A 28 -6.64 10.75 8.57
C ASN A 28 -7.68 9.87 7.85
N VAL A 29 -8.15 10.34 6.70
CA VAL A 29 -9.03 9.59 5.80
C VAL A 29 -8.17 8.94 4.74
N ILE A 30 -8.42 7.66 4.46
CA ILE A 30 -7.80 6.93 3.35
C ILE A 30 -8.37 7.50 2.04
N SER A 31 -7.83 8.65 1.58
CA SER A 31 -8.41 9.48 0.52
C SER A 31 -8.64 8.71 -0.79
N TYR A 32 -7.76 7.75 -1.13
CA TYR A 32 -7.92 6.95 -2.35
C TYR A 32 -9.19 6.08 -2.33
N ARG A 33 -9.61 5.56 -1.16
CA ARG A 33 -10.85 4.77 -1.05
C ARG A 33 -12.08 5.63 -1.23
N VAL A 34 -12.04 6.88 -0.75
CA VAL A 34 -13.12 7.86 -0.94
C VAL A 34 -13.26 8.25 -2.41
N LEU A 35 -12.15 8.35 -3.13
CA LEU A 35 -12.13 8.68 -4.55
C LEU A 35 -12.85 7.63 -5.41
N ILE A 36 -12.76 6.35 -5.06
CA ILE A 36 -13.49 5.27 -5.75
C ILE A 36 -15.01 5.50 -5.68
N TYR A 37 -15.51 5.98 -4.54
CA TYR A 37 -16.93 6.28 -4.36
C TYR A 37 -17.40 7.51 -5.14
N LEU A 38 -16.49 8.39 -5.57
CA LEU A 38 -16.80 9.52 -6.46
C LEU A 38 -16.95 9.11 -7.93
N LEU A 39 -16.44 7.95 -8.33
CA LEU A 39 -16.41 7.52 -9.73
C LEU A 39 -17.82 7.35 -10.31
N ILE A 40 -18.75 6.77 -9.55
CA ILE A 40 -20.14 6.56 -9.98
C ILE A 40 -20.88 7.91 -10.14
N PRO A 41 -20.93 8.80 -9.12
CA PRO A 41 -21.56 10.11 -9.28
C PRO A 41 -20.99 10.97 -10.41
N LEU A 42 -19.66 10.98 -10.57
CA LEU A 42 -18.99 11.75 -11.63
C LEU A 42 -19.31 11.20 -13.02
N SER A 43 -19.39 9.88 -13.18
CA SER A 43 -19.80 9.23 -14.43
C SER A 43 -21.24 9.60 -14.82
N ILE A 44 -22.16 9.62 -13.84
CA ILE A 44 -23.55 10.03 -14.05
C ILE A 44 -23.62 11.50 -14.50
N LEU A 45 -22.88 12.40 -13.84
CA LEU A 45 -22.80 13.82 -14.21
C LEU A 45 -22.20 14.01 -15.61
N GLY A 46 -21.13 13.30 -15.93
CA GLY A 46 -20.48 13.35 -17.25
C GLY A 46 -21.45 12.95 -18.36
N GLY A 47 -22.14 11.82 -18.21
CA GLY A 47 -23.15 11.36 -19.16
C GLY A 47 -24.32 12.35 -19.32
N TYR A 48 -24.79 12.91 -18.20
CA TYR A 48 -25.84 13.94 -18.22
C TYR A 48 -25.41 15.22 -18.93
N GLY A 49 -24.17 15.68 -18.70
CA GLY A 49 -23.59 16.84 -19.39
C GLY A 49 -23.52 16.63 -20.90
N ILE A 50 -23.06 15.47 -21.36
CA ILE A 50 -23.03 15.12 -22.79
C ILE A 50 -24.44 15.13 -23.39
N HIS A 51 -25.43 14.58 -22.66
CA HIS A 51 -26.83 14.55 -23.09
C HIS A 51 -27.40 15.96 -23.28
N ILE A 52 -27.23 16.85 -22.30
CA ILE A 52 -27.69 18.25 -22.41
C ILE A 52 -27.03 18.95 -23.59
N THR A 53 -25.71 18.86 -23.71
CA THR A 53 -24.96 19.54 -24.78
C THR A 53 -25.40 19.06 -26.16
N CYS A 54 -25.60 17.75 -26.34
CA CYS A 54 -26.15 17.20 -27.58
C CYS A 54 -27.55 17.73 -27.90
N HIS A 55 -28.40 17.90 -26.89
CA HIS A 55 -29.75 18.45 -27.06
C HIS A 55 -29.72 19.94 -27.41
N GLN A 56 -28.82 20.71 -26.81
CA GLN A 56 -28.62 22.13 -27.13
C GLN A 56 -28.05 22.33 -28.53
N LEU A 57 -27.07 21.51 -28.94
CA LEU A 57 -26.53 21.50 -30.31
C LEU A 57 -27.62 21.23 -31.35
N LYS A 58 -28.58 20.35 -31.03
CA LYS A 58 -29.75 20.09 -31.89
C LYS A 58 -30.66 21.32 -32.05
N LYS A 59 -30.80 22.16 -31.02
CA LYS A 59 -31.64 23.36 -31.06
C LYS A 59 -31.02 24.52 -31.85
N TYR A 60 -29.69 24.59 -31.92
CA TYR A 60 -29.00 25.67 -32.64
C TYR A 60 -29.02 25.44 -34.16
N LYS A 61 -29.66 26.34 -34.91
CA LYS A 61 -29.90 26.21 -36.36
C LYS A 61 -28.61 25.93 -37.18
N HIS A 62 -27.48 26.48 -36.76
CA HIS A 62 -26.19 26.33 -37.45
C HIS A 62 -25.46 25.01 -37.11
N PHE A 63 -25.72 24.43 -35.93
CA PHE A 63 -25.05 23.24 -35.40
C PHE A 63 -25.98 22.01 -35.29
N SER A 64 -27.22 22.13 -35.77
CA SER A 64 -28.25 21.08 -35.70
C SER A 64 -27.98 19.87 -36.60
N SER A 65 -26.96 19.94 -37.46
CA SER A 65 -26.66 18.86 -38.40
C SER A 65 -26.24 17.57 -37.68
N LYS A 66 -26.65 16.42 -38.24
CA LYS A 66 -26.28 15.10 -37.73
C LYS A 66 -24.75 14.93 -37.70
N ASN A 67 -24.06 15.46 -38.71
CA ASN A 67 -22.61 15.37 -38.84
C ASN A 67 -21.90 16.10 -37.70
N VAL A 68 -22.30 17.33 -37.35
CA VAL A 68 -21.69 18.09 -36.24
C VAL A 68 -21.83 17.35 -34.90
N ARG A 69 -23.01 16.80 -34.62
CA ARG A 69 -23.23 16.02 -33.40
C ARG A 69 -22.41 14.73 -33.36
N THR A 70 -22.29 14.04 -34.49
CA THR A 70 -21.45 12.85 -34.59
C THR A 70 -19.98 13.21 -34.38
N THR A 71 -19.49 14.27 -35.02
CA THR A 71 -18.12 14.77 -34.82
C THR A 71 -17.86 15.14 -33.36
N PHE A 72 -18.80 15.79 -32.68
CA PHE A 72 -18.69 16.12 -31.26
C PHE A 72 -18.57 14.87 -30.37
N LEU A 73 -19.41 13.86 -30.59
CA LEU A 73 -19.34 12.60 -29.83
C LEU A 73 -18.06 11.82 -30.12
N VAL A 74 -17.64 11.78 -31.39
CA VAL A 74 -16.37 11.16 -31.79
C VAL A 74 -15.19 11.88 -31.14
N ALA A 75 -15.20 13.22 -31.08
CA ALA A 75 -14.16 13.99 -30.40
C ALA A 75 -14.09 13.69 -28.90
N ILE A 76 -15.23 13.63 -28.20
CA ILE A 76 -15.27 13.23 -26.78
C ILE A 76 -14.71 11.82 -26.60
N LEU A 77 -15.11 10.89 -27.48
CA LEU A 77 -14.64 9.51 -27.41
C LEU A 77 -13.12 9.43 -27.60
N ILE A 78 -12.57 10.13 -28.60
CA ILE A 78 -11.13 10.20 -28.85
C ILE A 78 -10.39 10.79 -27.65
N LEU A 79 -10.88 11.90 -27.08
CA LEU A 79 -10.29 12.51 -25.89
C LEU A 79 -10.32 11.56 -24.68
N SER A 80 -11.44 10.85 -24.50
CA SER A 80 -11.61 9.87 -23.41
C SER A 80 -10.66 8.68 -23.58
N MET A 81 -10.52 8.15 -24.80
CA MET A 81 -9.58 7.08 -25.11
C MET A 81 -8.13 7.53 -24.92
N LEU A 82 -7.78 8.74 -25.37
CA LEU A 82 -6.45 9.29 -25.18
C LEU A 82 -6.12 9.42 -23.69
N SER A 83 -7.06 9.96 -22.90
CA SER A 83 -6.90 10.05 -21.44
C SER A 83 -6.75 8.67 -20.80
N ALA A 84 -7.56 7.68 -21.21
CA ALA A 84 -7.44 6.32 -20.70
C ALA A 84 -6.07 5.70 -21.03
N VAL A 85 -5.58 5.85 -22.27
CA VAL A 85 -4.27 5.33 -22.68
C VAL A 85 -3.14 6.01 -21.92
N LEU A 86 -3.17 7.34 -21.78
CA LEU A 86 -2.17 8.08 -21.02
C LEU A 86 -2.17 7.66 -19.54
N THR A 87 -3.35 7.43 -18.97
CA THR A 87 -3.50 6.99 -17.58
C THR A 87 -2.96 5.58 -17.39
N VAL A 88 -3.29 4.63 -18.27
CA VAL A 88 -2.84 3.22 -18.14
C VAL A 88 -1.35 3.05 -18.42
N ASN A 89 -0.77 3.89 -19.28
CA ASN A 89 0.66 3.84 -19.61
C ASN A 89 1.54 4.60 -18.60
N ASP A 90 0.95 5.29 -17.62
CA ASP A 90 1.71 5.96 -16.58
C ASP A 90 2.37 4.90 -15.69
N PRO A 91 3.72 4.85 -15.59
CA PRO A 91 4.40 3.85 -14.79
C PRO A 91 4.04 3.94 -13.30
N ASP A 92 3.64 5.11 -12.82
CA ASP A 92 3.36 5.36 -11.40
C ASP A 92 1.93 4.98 -11.02
N ILE A 93 1.04 4.67 -11.97
CA ILE A 93 -0.35 4.31 -11.66
C ILE A 93 -0.48 3.00 -10.87
N ALA A 94 0.49 2.10 -11.04
CA ALA A 94 0.54 0.83 -10.36
C ALA A 94 1.41 0.87 -9.08
N VAL A 95 2.07 2.00 -8.82
CA VAL A 95 2.92 2.19 -7.64
C VAL A 95 2.07 2.71 -6.50
N PHE A 96 1.93 1.91 -5.46
CA PHE A 96 1.24 2.28 -4.24
C PHE A 96 2.25 2.35 -3.12
N SER A 97 2.13 3.40 -2.30
CA SER A 97 2.99 3.62 -1.14
C SER A 97 2.16 3.94 0.09
N ALA A 98 2.57 3.41 1.23
CA ALA A 98 2.01 3.75 2.53
C ALA A 98 2.80 4.92 3.14
N LYS A 99 2.08 5.92 3.63
CA LYS A 99 2.69 7.07 4.33
C LYS A 99 2.90 6.78 5.81
N ASN A 100 3.98 7.32 6.36
CA ASN A 100 4.28 7.34 7.79
C ASN A 100 5.07 8.60 8.17
N GLU A 101 5.51 8.69 9.43
CA GLU A 101 6.25 9.83 9.98
C GLU A 101 7.60 10.11 9.29
N PHE A 102 8.20 9.11 8.65
CA PHE A 102 9.51 9.17 8.02
C PHE A 102 9.46 9.25 6.49
N GLY A 103 8.28 9.21 5.89
CA GLY A 103 8.10 9.35 4.44
C GLY A 103 7.08 8.36 3.89
N SER A 104 7.34 7.86 2.69
CA SER A 104 6.49 6.89 2.00
C SER A 104 7.27 5.60 1.75
N VAL A 105 6.68 4.46 2.11
CA VAL A 105 7.21 3.12 1.83
C VAL A 105 6.39 2.53 0.69
N GLN A 106 7.05 2.07 -0.37
CA GLN A 106 6.37 1.37 -1.47
C GLN A 106 5.80 0.05 -0.95
N ILE A 107 4.54 -0.24 -1.29
CA ILE A 107 3.82 -1.46 -0.90
C ILE A 107 3.36 -2.29 -2.11
N ALA A 108 3.34 -1.67 -3.30
CA ALA A 108 3.11 -2.36 -4.58
C ALA A 108 3.70 -1.51 -5.73
N PRO A 109 4.10 -2.13 -6.85
CA PRO A 109 4.34 -3.56 -7.00
C PRO A 109 5.49 -4.04 -6.09
N PRO A 110 5.60 -5.35 -5.80
CA PRO A 110 6.69 -5.87 -5.01
C PRO A 110 8.03 -5.61 -5.72
N SER A 111 9.08 -5.30 -4.95
CA SER A 111 10.43 -5.13 -5.49
C SER A 111 11.05 -6.47 -5.90
N ASP A 112 12.13 -6.42 -6.69
CA ASP A 112 12.87 -7.63 -7.06
C ASP A 112 13.39 -8.39 -5.83
N SER A 113 13.83 -7.67 -4.78
CA SER A 113 14.22 -8.26 -3.50
C SER A 113 13.07 -8.93 -2.76
N GLU A 114 11.86 -8.38 -2.83
CA GLU A 114 10.68 -9.00 -2.23
C GLU A 114 10.28 -10.27 -2.99
N VAL A 115 10.32 -10.24 -4.32
CA VAL A 115 10.04 -11.39 -5.18
C VAL A 115 11.06 -12.51 -4.95
N ASP A 116 12.34 -12.16 -4.90
CA ASP A 116 13.43 -13.08 -4.61
C ASP A 116 13.31 -13.70 -3.21
N LEU A 117 13.00 -12.90 -2.18
CA LEU A 117 12.71 -13.38 -0.83
C LEU A 117 11.53 -14.37 -0.82
N ALA A 118 10.45 -14.07 -1.55
CA ALA A 118 9.30 -14.96 -1.66
C ALA A 118 9.66 -16.29 -2.32
N ASN A 119 10.48 -16.28 -3.38
CA ASN A 119 10.96 -17.49 -4.04
C ASN A 119 11.83 -18.33 -3.08
N TRP A 120 12.72 -17.69 -2.31
CA TRP A 120 13.52 -18.39 -1.31
C TRP A 120 12.64 -19.10 -0.27
N PHE A 121 11.59 -18.44 0.24
CA PHE A 121 10.65 -19.05 1.17
C PHE A 121 9.82 -20.19 0.53
N GLN A 122 9.50 -20.12 -0.76
CA GLN A 122 8.84 -21.24 -1.44
C GLN A 122 9.72 -22.50 -1.49
N GLU A 123 11.03 -22.32 -1.67
CA GLU A 123 11.97 -23.43 -1.78
C GLU A 123 12.46 -23.95 -0.43
N ASN A 124 12.65 -23.06 0.56
CA ASN A 124 13.34 -23.36 1.82
C ASN A 124 12.48 -23.14 3.07
N GLY A 125 11.33 -22.47 2.92
CA GLY A 125 10.47 -22.12 4.04
C GLY A 125 9.79 -23.34 4.66
N ASN A 126 9.55 -23.26 5.97
CA ASN A 126 8.73 -24.24 6.66
C ASN A 126 7.37 -23.61 6.98
N THR A 127 6.35 -23.97 6.20
CA THR A 127 4.98 -23.44 6.33
C THR A 127 4.24 -23.95 7.57
N SER A 128 4.81 -24.92 8.32
CA SER A 128 4.28 -25.30 9.63
C SER A 128 4.66 -24.32 10.74
N ARG A 129 5.58 -23.39 10.48
CA ARG A 129 6.02 -22.34 11.40
C ARG A 129 5.72 -20.98 10.79
N SER A 130 5.50 -19.97 11.63
CA SER A 130 5.21 -18.61 11.20
C SER A 130 6.49 -17.78 11.04
N LEU A 131 6.40 -16.72 10.23
CA LEU A 131 7.41 -15.67 10.18
C LEU A 131 6.93 -14.42 10.92
N VAL A 132 7.88 -13.68 11.48
CA VAL A 132 7.69 -12.31 11.97
C VAL A 132 8.62 -11.38 11.17
N ILE A 133 8.13 -10.20 10.80
CA ILE A 133 8.85 -9.32 9.87
C ILE A 133 8.72 -7.84 10.28
N SER A 134 9.79 -7.06 10.08
CA SER A 134 9.79 -5.62 10.38
C SER A 134 8.91 -4.80 9.42
N ASN A 135 8.74 -5.28 8.18
CA ASN A 135 7.85 -4.74 7.17
C ASN A 135 6.63 -5.65 6.94
N GLN A 136 5.49 -5.33 7.55
CA GLN A 136 4.28 -6.15 7.44
C GLN A 136 3.65 -6.15 6.05
N PHE A 137 3.91 -5.14 5.21
CA PHE A 137 3.42 -5.15 3.82
C PHE A 137 4.11 -6.27 3.03
N THR A 138 5.44 -6.36 3.14
CA THR A 138 6.20 -7.48 2.61
C THR A 138 5.75 -8.81 3.24
N GLY A 139 5.47 -8.83 4.54
CA GLY A 139 4.92 -10.00 5.22
C GLY A 139 3.64 -10.54 4.59
N MET A 140 2.69 -9.66 4.24
CA MET A 140 1.47 -10.05 3.52
C MET A 140 1.77 -10.56 2.11
N PHE A 141 2.74 -9.97 1.42
CA PHE A 141 3.21 -10.49 0.14
C PHE A 141 3.80 -11.91 0.28
N LEU A 142 4.65 -12.16 1.28
CA LEU A 142 5.20 -13.49 1.55
C LEU A 142 4.11 -14.51 1.91
N ALA A 143 3.14 -14.12 2.74
CA ALA A 143 2.03 -14.98 3.12
C ALA A 143 1.18 -15.39 1.91
N SER A 144 0.94 -14.46 0.97
CA SER A 144 0.14 -14.72 -0.22
C SER A 144 0.91 -15.44 -1.33
N LYS A 145 2.18 -15.08 -1.56
CA LYS A 145 3.01 -15.63 -2.64
C LYS A 145 3.68 -16.94 -2.25
N ALA A 146 4.29 -16.99 -1.07
CA ALA A 146 5.05 -18.14 -0.58
C ALA A 146 4.25 -19.06 0.37
N GLY A 147 3.07 -18.64 0.81
CA GLY A 147 2.23 -19.46 1.70
C GLY A 147 2.73 -19.52 3.15
N MET A 148 3.64 -18.62 3.53
CA MET A 148 4.20 -18.58 4.89
C MET A 148 3.19 -17.97 5.88
N PRO A 149 2.83 -18.66 6.97
CA PRO A 149 2.02 -18.05 8.03
C PRO A 149 2.76 -16.85 8.65
N MET A 150 2.04 -15.79 8.98
CA MET A 150 2.61 -14.59 9.59
C MET A 150 2.14 -14.43 11.04
N ASN A 151 3.06 -14.05 11.93
CA ASN A 151 2.76 -13.65 13.30
C ASN A 151 3.14 -12.17 13.51
N TYR A 152 2.56 -11.54 14.53
CA TYR A 152 2.81 -10.15 14.89
C TYR A 152 3.81 -10.05 16.04
N GLY A 153 4.25 -8.84 16.39
CA GLY A 153 5.14 -8.64 17.55
C GLY A 153 6.62 -8.79 17.23
N PHE A 154 7.05 -8.28 16.06
CA PHE A 154 8.44 -8.33 15.61
C PHE A 154 9.43 -7.85 16.69
N GLU A 155 9.09 -6.78 17.41
CA GLU A 155 9.89 -6.20 18.49
C GLU A 155 10.10 -7.15 19.67
N PHE A 156 9.20 -8.11 19.88
CA PHE A 156 9.28 -9.08 20.96
C PHE A 156 10.19 -10.25 20.60
N TYR A 157 10.10 -10.73 19.36
CA TYR A 157 10.77 -11.95 18.90
C TYR A 157 12.12 -11.71 18.20
N SER A 158 12.37 -10.49 17.73
CA SER A 158 13.47 -10.24 16.78
C SER A 158 14.59 -9.39 17.35
N ILE A 159 14.57 -9.11 18.66
CA ILE A 159 15.57 -8.30 19.36
C ILE A 159 16.21 -9.11 20.49
N LYS A 160 17.54 -9.14 20.53
CA LYS A 160 18.35 -9.90 21.49
C LYS A 160 18.01 -9.63 22.95
N ASN A 161 17.71 -8.38 23.32
CA ASN A 161 17.53 -7.96 24.71
C ASN A 161 16.08 -7.64 25.08
N TYR A 162 15.09 -8.20 24.36
CA TYR A 162 13.69 -7.97 24.73
C TYR A 162 13.38 -8.66 26.09
N PRO A 163 12.89 -7.93 27.11
CA PRO A 163 12.65 -8.51 28.43
C PRO A 163 11.68 -9.68 28.39
N ASN A 164 12.01 -10.77 29.10
CA ASN A 164 11.16 -11.96 29.27
C ASN A 164 10.86 -12.76 27.99
N MET A 165 11.56 -12.52 26.87
CA MET A 165 11.50 -13.38 25.69
C MET A 165 12.51 -14.52 25.81
N THR A 166 12.05 -15.77 25.67
CA THR A 166 12.87 -16.98 25.72
C THR A 166 12.56 -17.84 24.51
N VAL A 167 13.50 -18.68 24.07
CA VAL A 167 13.30 -19.57 22.91
C VAL A 167 12.06 -20.46 23.06
N SER A 168 11.76 -20.94 24.27
CA SER A 168 10.55 -21.71 24.58
C SER A 168 9.25 -20.97 24.26
N LYS A 169 9.20 -19.66 24.51
CA LYS A 169 8.02 -18.84 24.16
C LYS A 169 7.91 -18.63 22.65
N VAL A 170 9.04 -18.49 21.97
CA VAL A 170 9.08 -18.40 20.50
C VAL A 170 8.58 -19.70 19.86
N GLU A 171 8.92 -20.84 20.47
CA GLU A 171 8.44 -22.18 20.09
C GLU A 171 6.94 -22.37 20.36
N GLU A 172 6.45 -21.98 21.54
CA GLU A 172 5.02 -22.04 21.89
C GLU A 172 4.13 -21.26 20.91
N GLU A 173 4.62 -20.10 20.44
CA GLU A 173 3.96 -19.26 19.44
C GLU A 173 4.20 -19.73 17.99
N GLY A 174 4.99 -20.79 17.81
CA GLY A 174 5.29 -21.39 16.52
C GLY A 174 6.03 -20.46 15.55
N VAL A 175 6.81 -19.50 16.06
CA VAL A 175 7.58 -18.55 15.23
C VAL A 175 8.87 -19.24 14.78
N GLY A 176 9.02 -19.47 13.48
CA GLY A 176 10.17 -20.18 12.90
C GLY A 176 11.17 -19.27 12.18
N TYR A 177 10.75 -18.08 11.77
CA TYR A 177 11.58 -17.18 10.98
C TYR A 177 11.44 -15.73 11.45
N LEU A 178 12.57 -15.02 11.50
CA LEU A 178 12.64 -13.58 11.77
C LEU A 178 13.16 -12.91 10.49
N VAL A 179 12.43 -11.94 9.95
CA VAL A 179 12.77 -11.26 8.71
C VAL A 179 13.00 -9.78 8.96
N TYR A 180 14.18 -9.29 8.61
CA TYR A 180 14.59 -7.92 8.82
C TYR A 180 14.68 -7.21 7.47
N ASP A 181 13.90 -6.13 7.32
CA ASP A 181 14.00 -5.17 6.22
C ASP A 181 15.11 -4.14 6.55
N LYS A 182 16.16 -4.12 5.73
CA LYS A 182 17.33 -3.25 5.88
C LYS A 182 17.04 -1.79 5.55
N ASN A 183 15.97 -1.50 4.82
CA ASN A 183 15.61 -0.16 4.37
C ASN A 183 14.82 0.63 5.42
N LEU A 184 14.26 -0.06 6.42
CA LEU A 184 13.55 0.58 7.54
C LEU A 184 14.53 1.17 8.56
N VAL A 185 15.25 2.21 8.17
CA VAL A 185 16.16 2.96 9.04
C VAL A 185 15.66 4.40 9.19
N PHE A 186 15.63 4.91 10.42
CA PHE A 186 15.25 6.30 10.67
C PHE A 186 16.46 7.14 11.10
N PRO A 187 16.48 8.45 10.81
CA PRO A 187 17.56 9.32 11.25
C PRO A 187 17.60 9.39 12.78
N SER A 188 18.73 9.02 13.38
CA SER A 188 18.98 9.14 14.81
C SER A 188 20.39 9.66 15.06
N GLU A 189 20.55 10.52 16.08
CA GLU A 189 21.85 10.95 16.59
C GLU A 189 22.42 9.97 17.63
N ASP A 190 21.63 8.97 18.04
CA ASP A 190 22.01 8.01 19.05
C ASP A 190 23.07 7.03 18.55
N LYS A 191 24.10 6.79 19.37
CA LYS A 191 25.18 5.84 19.06
C LYS A 191 24.77 4.37 19.22
N TRP A 192 23.59 4.10 19.79
CA TRP A 192 23.12 2.75 20.08
C TRP A 192 22.01 2.36 19.10
N ILE A 193 21.97 1.09 18.71
CA ILE A 193 20.90 0.58 17.87
C ILE A 193 19.65 0.26 18.70
N TYR A 194 18.50 0.76 18.28
CA TYR A 194 17.20 0.42 18.86
C TYR A 194 16.12 0.42 17.79
N ILE A 195 14.98 -0.18 18.13
CA ILE A 195 13.82 -0.30 17.26
C ILE A 195 12.73 0.68 17.72
N ARG A 196 12.08 1.30 16.75
CA ARG A 196 10.87 2.09 16.95
C ARG A 196 9.75 1.53 16.08
N SER A 197 8.61 1.23 16.70
CA SER A 197 7.38 0.93 15.98
C SER A 197 6.76 2.24 15.49
N VAL A 198 6.46 2.30 14.19
CA VAL A 198 5.89 3.45 13.51
C VAL A 198 4.59 3.02 12.86
N ASN A 199 3.49 3.69 13.20
CA ASN A 199 2.21 3.43 12.58
C ASN A 199 2.22 3.94 11.13
N SER A 200 1.91 3.06 10.17
CA SER A 200 1.54 3.45 8.80
C SER A 200 0.03 3.37 8.60
N GLU A 201 -0.46 3.73 7.42
CA GLU A 201 -1.90 3.71 7.08
C GLU A 201 -2.62 2.38 7.36
N PHE A 202 -1.90 1.23 7.37
CA PHE A 202 -2.50 -0.10 7.55
C PHE A 202 -1.83 -0.96 8.62
N PHE A 203 -0.51 -0.90 8.72
CA PHE A 203 0.28 -1.79 9.58
C PHE A 203 1.41 -1.03 10.28
N PRO A 204 1.83 -1.44 11.49
CA PRO A 204 3.07 -0.93 12.05
C PRO A 204 4.28 -1.40 11.23
N LEU A 205 5.25 -0.51 11.11
CA LEU A 205 6.57 -0.78 10.55
C LEU A 205 7.61 -0.61 11.65
N TYR A 206 8.61 -1.48 11.67
CA TYR A 206 9.65 -1.48 12.71
C TYR A 206 10.94 -0.91 12.15
N TYR A 207 11.23 0.33 12.53
CA TYR A 207 12.37 1.08 12.07
C TYR A 207 13.55 0.97 13.03
N PHE A 208 14.76 0.86 12.49
CA PHE A 208 16.02 0.79 13.24
C PHE A 208 16.72 2.14 13.26
N SER A 209 17.36 2.50 14.38
CA SER A 209 18.06 3.78 14.51
C SER A 209 19.38 3.85 13.73
N GLN A 210 19.89 2.71 13.27
CA GLN A 210 21.11 2.61 12.46
C GLN A 210 20.98 1.50 11.42
N ASN A 211 21.91 1.47 10.46
CA ASN A 211 21.98 0.41 9.47
C ASN A 211 22.19 -0.95 10.16
N ILE A 212 21.24 -1.87 9.94
CA ILE A 212 21.25 -3.19 10.57
C ILE A 212 22.36 -4.09 10.02
N THR A 213 22.82 -3.87 8.79
CA THR A 213 23.82 -4.73 8.13
C THR A 213 25.15 -4.71 8.88
N THR A 214 25.54 -3.56 9.41
CA THR A 214 26.80 -3.39 10.15
C THR A 214 26.68 -3.70 11.65
N HIS A 215 25.46 -3.80 12.17
CA HIS A 215 25.17 -3.99 13.60
C HIS A 215 24.30 -5.24 13.85
N PHE A 216 24.26 -6.17 12.89
CA PHE A 216 23.29 -7.24 12.91
C PHE A 216 23.47 -8.17 14.11
N ASP A 217 24.72 -8.46 14.47
CA ASP A 217 25.06 -9.32 15.61
C ASP A 217 24.69 -8.71 16.97
N ASP A 218 24.53 -7.37 17.04
CA ASP A 218 24.08 -6.67 18.24
C ASP A 218 22.55 -6.78 18.44
N ILE A 219 21.80 -6.95 17.34
CA ILE A 219 20.34 -6.98 17.33
C ILE A 219 19.81 -8.40 17.36
N LYS A 220 20.41 -9.30 16.57
CA LYS A 220 19.92 -10.65 16.32
C LYS A 220 19.86 -11.44 17.62
N PRO A 221 18.72 -12.06 17.96
CA PRO A 221 18.65 -12.95 19.11
C PRO A 221 19.67 -14.10 19.04
N ASP A 222 20.11 -14.57 20.20
CA ASP A 222 21.10 -15.65 20.28
C ASP A 222 20.52 -17.00 19.80
N TYR A 223 19.20 -17.16 19.87
CA TYR A 223 18.46 -18.35 19.39
C TYR A 223 18.15 -18.35 17.88
N ALA A 224 18.65 -17.35 17.14
CA ALA A 224 18.33 -17.18 15.74
C ALA A 224 19.60 -17.27 14.88
N THR A 225 19.56 -18.04 13.80
CA THR A 225 20.69 -18.20 12.87
C THR A 225 20.34 -17.60 11.52
N LYS A 226 21.24 -16.76 10.97
CA LYS A 226 21.06 -16.19 9.63
C LYS A 226 21.13 -17.31 8.58
N VAL A 227 20.08 -17.45 7.79
CA VAL A 227 19.94 -18.50 6.76
C VAL A 227 19.83 -17.95 5.34
N TYR A 228 19.46 -16.67 5.21
CA TYR A 228 19.34 -16.00 3.92
C TYR A 228 19.58 -14.50 4.06
N GLU A 229 20.10 -13.89 3.00
CA GLU A 229 20.27 -12.46 2.87
C GLU A 229 20.29 -12.08 1.39
N ASN A 230 19.45 -11.12 1.00
CA ASN A 230 19.50 -10.47 -0.32
C ASN A 230 19.78 -8.97 -0.15
N GLU A 231 19.55 -8.14 -1.17
CA GLU A 231 19.85 -6.71 -1.12
C GLU A 231 19.12 -6.02 0.04
N ASP A 232 17.81 -6.25 0.18
CA ASP A 232 16.94 -5.51 1.11
C ASP A 232 16.62 -6.27 2.40
N PHE A 233 16.78 -7.59 2.44
CA PHE A 233 16.27 -8.41 3.54
C PHE A 233 17.33 -9.35 4.13
N ILE A 234 17.20 -9.60 5.44
CA ILE A 234 17.93 -10.64 6.17
C ILE A 234 16.91 -11.60 6.78
N VAL A 235 17.10 -12.90 6.60
CA VAL A 235 16.27 -13.93 7.21
C VAL A 235 17.07 -14.73 8.21
N CYS A 236 16.55 -14.81 9.43
CA CYS A 236 17.00 -15.74 10.44
C CYS A 236 15.99 -16.85 10.63
N LYS A 237 16.48 -18.07 10.80
CA LYS A 237 15.72 -19.20 11.30
C LYS A 237 15.86 -19.26 12.81
N VAL A 238 14.77 -19.56 13.51
CA VAL A 238 14.79 -19.79 14.96
C VAL A 238 15.16 -21.26 15.22
N ASP A 239 16.18 -21.46 16.05
CA ASP A 239 16.73 -22.78 16.37
C ASP A 239 16.05 -23.35 17.62
N TYR A 240 14.94 -24.06 17.38
CA TYR A 240 14.30 -25.01 18.30
C TYR A 240 13.70 -26.18 17.51
#